data_AF-A0A947C3C6-F1
#
_entry.id   AF-A0A947C3C6-F1
#
_cell.length_a   1.000
_cell.length_b   1.000
_cell.length_c   1.000
_cell.angle_alpha   90.00
_cell.angle_beta   90.00
_cell.angle_gamma   90.00
#
_symmetry.space_group_name_H-M   'P 1'
#
loop_
_entity.id
_entity.type
_entity.pdbx_description
1 polymer ?
#
loop_
_entity_poly.entity_id
_entity_poly.type
_entity_poly.pdbx_seq_one_letter_code
_entity_poly.pdbx_strand_id
1 'polypeptide(L)'
;MNEQPYTNDWDATWLFDDTLWLFSDTLIIIRKDPLAFKSVTEEWLKQNSAVWERFYDLADKMRRTGRKRYGAKCILEVMRYETDARDAEKTFKLNNNYTSGLARLYNAVTGTDFFGTRG
;
A
#
# COMPACT_ATOMS: atom_id res chain seq x y z
N MET A 1 17.36 26.23 -33.53
CA MET A 1 17.59 24.77 -33.54
C MET A 1 17.01 24.29 -32.22
N ASN A 2 15.74 23.87 -32.24
CA ASN A 2 14.98 23.53 -31.03
C ASN A 2 14.79 22.02 -31.02
N GLU A 3 15.46 21.33 -30.11
CA GLU A 3 15.21 19.91 -29.84
C GLU A 3 13.99 19.82 -28.93
N GLN A 4 12.95 19.15 -29.42
CA GLN A 4 11.76 18.78 -28.67
C GLN A 4 12.13 17.64 -27.70
N PRO A 5 11.74 17.68 -26.41
CA PRO A 5 11.93 16.55 -25.52
C PRO A 5 10.94 15.41 -25.87
N TYR A 6 11.45 14.18 -25.78
CA TYR A 6 10.79 12.91 -26.06
C TYR A 6 9.51 12.75 -25.23
N THR A 7 8.35 12.75 -25.89
CA THR A 7 7.04 12.44 -25.29
C THR A 7 6.84 10.93 -25.33
N ASN A 8 6.74 10.27 -24.18
CA ASN A 8 6.22 8.91 -24.10
C ASN A 8 4.71 8.96 -23.81
N ASP A 9 3.95 8.23 -24.60
CA ASP A 9 2.48 8.19 -24.69
C ASP A 9 1.75 7.60 -23.44
N TRP A 10 2.29 7.80 -22.24
CA TRP A 10 1.62 7.50 -20.98
C TRP A 10 1.10 8.75 -20.24
N ASP A 11 1.44 9.96 -20.72
CA ASP A 11 1.11 11.23 -20.04
C ASP A 11 -0.18 11.92 -20.57
N ALA A 12 -0.98 11.25 -21.39
CA ALA A 12 -2.18 11.84 -22.00
C ALA A 12 -3.44 11.04 -21.74
N THR A 13 -3.82 10.89 -20.46
CA THR A 13 -5.21 10.88 -19.97
C THR A 13 -5.16 10.67 -18.45
N TRP A 14 -6.02 11.38 -17.71
CA TRP A 14 -6.17 11.34 -16.25
C TRP A 14 -5.24 12.26 -15.43
N LEU A 15 -5.47 13.58 -15.55
CA LEU A 15 -5.39 14.48 -14.38
C LEU A 15 -6.58 14.21 -13.46
N PHE A 16 -6.66 13.01 -12.90
CA PHE A 16 -7.41 12.78 -11.68
C PHE A 16 -6.37 12.63 -10.58
N ASP A 17 -6.53 13.43 -9.55
CA ASP A 17 -5.67 13.48 -8.38
C ASP A 17 -5.72 12.13 -7.64
N ASP A 18 -4.83 11.21 -8.01
CA ASP A 18 -4.68 9.86 -7.45
C ASP A 18 -4.39 9.87 -5.93
N THR A 19 -4.10 11.03 -5.34
CA THR A 19 -3.94 11.16 -3.89
C THR A 19 -5.28 11.16 -3.14
N LEU A 20 -6.40 11.48 -3.80
CA LEU A 20 -7.73 11.59 -3.16
C LEU A 20 -8.27 10.24 -2.63
N TRP A 21 -7.88 9.11 -3.23
CA TRP A 21 -8.26 7.78 -2.74
C TRP A 21 -7.59 7.45 -1.41
N LEU A 22 -6.31 7.78 -1.24
CA LEU A 22 -5.64 7.63 0.06
C LEU A 22 -6.27 8.52 1.12
N PHE A 23 -6.64 9.77 0.79
CA PHE A 23 -7.30 10.66 1.75
C PHE A 23 -8.63 10.08 2.22
N SER A 24 -9.45 9.48 1.35
CA SER A 24 -10.70 8.81 1.75
C SER A 24 -10.45 7.63 2.68
N ASP A 25 -9.52 6.73 2.34
CA ASP A 25 -9.26 5.51 3.11
C ASP A 25 -8.56 5.80 4.46
N THR A 26 -7.61 6.73 4.48
CA THR A 26 -6.98 7.17 5.75
C THR A 26 -7.96 7.90 6.65
N LEU A 27 -8.85 8.75 6.11
CA LEU A 27 -9.91 9.40 6.89
C LEU A 27 -10.92 8.40 7.47
N ILE A 28 -11.28 7.35 6.74
CA ILE A 28 -12.16 6.27 7.26
C ILE A 28 -11.53 5.62 8.50
N ILE A 29 -10.21 5.53 8.57
CA ILE A 29 -9.48 4.77 9.59
C ILE A 29 -9.15 5.61 10.80
N ILE A 30 -8.72 6.86 10.61
CA ILE A 30 -8.63 7.83 11.71
C ILE A 30 -9.99 7.89 12.45
N ARG A 31 -11.10 7.75 11.72
CA ARG A 31 -12.45 7.78 12.29
C ARG A 31 -12.87 6.46 12.94
N LYS A 32 -12.45 5.30 12.42
CA LYS A 32 -12.84 3.96 12.95
C LYS A 32 -11.92 3.44 14.04
N ASP A 33 -10.63 3.77 14.00
CA ASP A 33 -9.63 3.31 14.97
C ASP A 33 -8.46 4.31 15.08
N PRO A 34 -8.67 5.46 15.75
CA PRO A 34 -7.68 6.52 15.87
C PRO A 34 -6.42 6.11 16.66
N LEU A 35 -6.43 4.97 17.35
CA LEU A 35 -5.35 4.52 18.23
C LEU A 35 -4.52 3.37 17.62
N ALA A 36 -5.12 2.53 16.75
CA ALA A 36 -4.40 1.40 16.16
C ALA A 36 -3.63 1.74 14.89
N PHE A 37 -4.00 2.82 14.20
CA PHE A 37 -3.20 3.37 13.11
C PHE A 37 -2.08 4.21 13.71
N LYS A 38 -0.89 3.61 13.85
CA LYS A 38 0.27 4.31 14.41
C LYS A 38 0.53 5.54 13.53
N SER A 39 0.61 6.74 14.11
CA SER A 39 0.91 7.99 13.40
C SER A 39 2.13 7.88 12.47
N VAL A 40 3.10 7.05 12.85
CA VAL A 40 4.30 6.73 12.05
C VAL A 40 3.97 5.98 10.75
N THR A 41 2.97 5.09 10.74
CA THR A 41 2.52 4.40 9.52
C THR A 41 1.74 5.36 8.62
N GLU A 42 0.90 6.22 9.19
CA GLU A 42 0.16 7.23 8.44
C GLU A 42 1.09 8.19 7.69
N GLU A 43 2.01 8.82 8.41
CA GLU A 43 2.90 9.83 7.83
C GLU A 43 3.81 9.23 6.76
N TRP A 44 4.27 8.00 6.99
CA TRP A 44 5.05 7.27 6.00
C TRP A 44 4.22 6.95 4.74
N LEU A 45 2.97 6.52 4.89
CA LEU A 45 2.10 6.19 3.76
C LEU A 45 1.72 7.40 2.91
N LYS A 46 1.63 8.60 3.49
CA LYS A 46 1.43 9.85 2.71
C LYS A 46 2.52 10.05 1.65
N GLN A 47 3.74 9.60 1.94
CA GLN A 47 4.89 9.70 1.04
C GLN A 47 5.11 8.41 0.24
N ASN A 48 4.41 7.32 0.56
CA ASN A 48 4.63 5.97 0.02
C ASN A 48 3.28 5.30 -0.33
N SER A 49 2.37 6.05 -0.93
CA SER A 49 1.01 5.60 -1.31
C SER A 49 1.00 4.33 -2.14
N ALA A 50 1.90 4.24 -3.12
CA ALA A 50 2.06 3.08 -4.00
C ALA A 50 2.34 1.77 -3.24
N VAL A 51 2.94 1.84 -2.05
CA VAL A 51 3.11 0.66 -1.18
C VAL A 51 1.76 0.16 -0.70
N TRP A 52 0.89 1.05 -0.25
CA TRP A 52 -0.43 0.69 0.23
C TRP A 52 -1.27 0.06 -0.89
N GLU A 53 -1.31 0.70 -2.05
CA GLU A 53 -2.00 0.19 -3.23
C GLU A 53 -1.53 -1.22 -3.59
N ARG A 54 -0.21 -1.42 -3.69
CA ARG A 54 0.35 -2.73 -4.01
C ARG A 54 0.05 -3.78 -2.95
N PHE A 55 0.11 -3.40 -1.67
CA PHE A 55 -0.24 -4.28 -0.57
C PHE A 55 -1.71 -4.68 -0.63
N TYR A 56 -2.61 -3.71 -0.87
CA TYR A 56 -4.04 -3.93 -0.99
C TYR A 56 -4.35 -4.91 -2.11
N ASP A 57 -3.81 -4.69 -3.32
CA ASP A 57 -4.07 -5.55 -4.48
C ASP A 57 -3.66 -7.00 -4.24
N LEU A 58 -2.45 -7.21 -3.70
CA LEU A 58 -1.95 -8.55 -3.40
C LEU A 58 -2.78 -9.22 -2.30
N ALA A 59 -3.11 -8.47 -1.24
CA ALA A 59 -3.94 -8.96 -0.14
C ALA A 59 -5.35 -9.34 -0.63
N ASP A 60 -5.98 -8.48 -1.44
CA ASP A 60 -7.33 -8.69 -1.95
C ASP A 60 -7.38 -9.84 -2.95
N LYS A 61 -6.36 -9.96 -3.81
CA LYS A 61 -6.17 -11.15 -4.65
C LYS A 61 -6.16 -12.42 -3.81
N MET A 62 -5.41 -12.45 -2.71
CA MET A 62 -5.36 -13.61 -1.82
C MET A 62 -6.68 -13.85 -1.09
N ARG A 63 -7.39 -12.81 -0.67
CA ARG A 63 -8.70 -12.94 -0.02
C ARG A 63 -9.76 -13.51 -0.97
N ARG A 64 -9.80 -13.02 -2.22
CA ARG A 64 -10.75 -13.46 -3.27
C ARG A 64 -10.62 -14.93 -3.64
N THR A 65 -9.50 -15.57 -3.35
CA THR A 65 -9.34 -17.03 -3.49
C THR A 65 -10.15 -17.87 -2.47
N GLY A 66 -10.82 -17.22 -1.51
CA GLY A 66 -11.63 -17.88 -0.48
C GLY A 66 -10.90 -18.14 0.84
N ARG A 67 -9.63 -17.72 0.96
CA ARG A 67 -8.86 -17.81 2.20
C ARG A 67 -9.51 -16.97 3.30
N LYS A 68 -9.67 -17.55 4.50
CA LYS A 68 -10.28 -16.87 5.65
C LYS A 68 -9.30 -16.03 6.45
N ARG A 69 -8.04 -16.46 6.49
CA ARG A 69 -6.93 -15.77 7.15
C ARG A 69 -5.67 -15.87 6.32
N TYR A 70 -4.81 -14.87 6.45
CA TYR A 70 -3.52 -14.83 5.78
C TYR A 70 -2.47 -14.09 6.60
N GLY A 71 -1.19 -14.33 6.29
CA GLY A 71 -0.08 -13.65 6.95
C GLY A 71 0.28 -12.36 6.21
N ALA A 72 0.16 -11.20 6.87
CA ALA A 72 0.56 -9.91 6.27
C ALA A 72 2.03 -9.89 5.86
N LYS A 73 2.90 -10.57 6.62
CA LYS A 73 4.31 -10.75 6.27
C LYS A 73 4.50 -11.44 4.92
N CYS A 74 3.64 -12.40 4.56
CA CYS A 74 3.74 -13.10 3.27
C CYS A 74 3.56 -12.12 2.10
N ILE A 75 2.59 -11.19 2.20
CA ILE A 75 2.39 -10.14 1.19
C ILE A 75 3.63 -9.22 1.13
N LEU A 76 4.15 -8.84 2.29
CA LEU A 76 5.32 -7.96 2.39
C LEU A 76 6.58 -8.58 1.80
N GLU A 77 6.82 -9.87 1.99
CA GLU A 77 7.96 -10.57 1.37
C GLU A 77 7.82 -10.67 -0.15
N VAL A 78 6.59 -10.82 -0.68
CA VAL A 78 6.35 -10.74 -2.13
C VAL A 78 6.70 -9.36 -2.66
N MET A 79 6.26 -8.29 -1.99
CA MET A 79 6.58 -6.91 -2.39
C MET A 79 8.08 -6.64 -2.33
N ARG A 80 8.78 -7.17 -1.33
CA ARG A 80 10.25 -7.09 -1.23
C ARG A 80 10.94 -7.78 -2.39
N TYR A 81 10.52 -9.00 -2.72
CA TYR A 81 11.05 -9.72 -3.86
C TYR A 81 10.83 -8.95 -5.16
N GLU A 82 9.62 -8.41 -5.38
CA GLU A 82 9.31 -7.60 -6.56
C GLU A 82 10.15 -6.31 -6.62
N THR A 83 10.42 -5.69 -5.48
CA THR A 83 11.27 -4.49 -5.40
C THR A 83 12.73 -4.84 -5.69
N ASP A 84 13.28 -5.86 -5.05
CA ASP A 84 14.68 -6.31 -5.23
C ASP A 84 14.94 -6.78 -6.67
N ALA A 85 13.94 -7.39 -7.32
CA ALA A 85 14.02 -7.79 -8.72
C ALA A 85 14.01 -6.61 -9.71
N ARG A 86 13.47 -5.45 -9.33
CA ARG A 86 13.33 -4.26 -10.19
C ARG A 86 14.37 -3.19 -9.91
N ASP A 87 14.77 -3.04 -8.65
CA ASP A 87 15.67 -2.00 -8.17
C ASP A 87 17.06 -2.59 -7.91
N ALA A 88 17.88 -2.62 -8.96
CA ALA A 88 19.27 -3.09 -8.88
C ALA A 88 20.15 -2.21 -7.97
N GLU A 89 19.74 -0.95 -7.72
CA GLU A 89 20.49 0.01 -6.91
C GLU A 89 20.04 0.03 -5.43
N LYS A 90 18.97 -0.70 -5.07
CA LYS A 90 18.44 -0.83 -3.69
C LYS A 90 18.10 0.51 -3.04
N THR A 91 17.61 1.46 -3.82
CA THR A 91 17.25 2.81 -3.36
C THR A 91 16.06 2.79 -2.40
N PHE A 92 15.17 1.81 -2.52
CA PHE A 92 14.00 1.68 -1.65
C PHE A 92 14.00 0.38 -0.83
N LYS A 93 13.91 0.49 0.51
CA LYS A 93 13.86 -0.65 1.42
C LYS A 93 12.56 -0.70 2.22
N LEU A 94 11.73 -1.70 1.91
CA LEU A 94 10.49 -1.97 2.65
C LEU A 94 10.79 -2.51 4.05
N ASN A 95 10.54 -1.72 5.10
CA ASN A 95 10.82 -2.09 6.49
C ASN A 95 9.69 -2.93 7.12
N ASN A 96 10.04 -3.95 7.92
CA ASN A 96 9.09 -4.78 8.67
C ASN A 96 8.22 -3.98 9.65
N ASN A 97 8.69 -2.82 10.12
CA ASN A 97 7.99 -2.00 11.11
C ASN A 97 6.59 -1.54 10.67
N TYR A 98 6.29 -1.54 9.37
CA TYR A 98 5.01 -1.10 8.82
C TYR A 98 4.01 -2.26 8.59
N THR A 99 4.44 -3.52 8.74
CA THR A 99 3.62 -4.72 8.46
C THR A 99 2.32 -4.74 9.25
N SER A 100 2.38 -4.47 10.55
CA SER A 100 1.19 -4.47 11.41
C SER A 100 0.24 -3.33 11.07
N GLY A 101 0.77 -2.16 10.69
CA GLY A 101 -0.01 -1.02 10.25
C GLY A 101 -0.77 -1.31 8.95
N LEU A 102 -0.09 -1.87 7.94
CA LEU A 102 -0.70 -2.28 6.67
C LEU A 102 -1.78 -3.36 6.86
N ALA A 103 -1.53 -4.32 7.75
CA ALA A 103 -2.51 -5.36 8.08
C ALA A 103 -3.78 -4.79 8.70
N ARG A 104 -3.63 -3.88 9.67
CA ARG A 104 -4.74 -3.21 10.35
C ARG A 104 -5.52 -2.31 9.39
N LEU A 105 -4.80 -1.55 8.55
CA LEU A 105 -5.33 -0.72 7.47
C LEU A 105 -6.23 -1.54 6.55
N TYR A 106 -5.74 -2.67 6.06
CA TYR A 106 -6.53 -3.55 5.20
C TYR A 106 -7.77 -4.14 5.87
N ASN A 107 -7.63 -4.64 7.11
CA ASN A 107 -8.78 -5.14 7.86
C ASN A 107 -9.84 -4.04 8.06
N ALA A 108 -9.41 -2.80 8.35
CA ALA A 108 -10.31 -1.66 8.55
C ALA A 108 -11.02 -1.20 7.27
N VAL A 109 -10.30 -1.09 6.14
CA VAL A 109 -10.87 -0.74 4.83
C VAL A 109 -11.88 -1.80 4.38
N THR A 110 -11.53 -3.08 4.52
CA THR A 110 -12.37 -4.18 4.02
C THR A 110 -13.44 -4.64 5.00
N GLY A 111 -13.36 -4.25 6.27
CA GLY A 111 -14.25 -4.75 7.32
C GLY A 111 -14.04 -6.24 7.63
N THR A 112 -12.81 -6.75 7.47
CA THR A 112 -12.49 -8.18 7.64
C THR A 112 -11.46 -8.43 8.74
N ASP A 113 -11.36 -9.68 9.23
CA ASP A 113 -10.26 -10.18 10.07
C ASP A 113 -9.29 -11.03 9.22
N PHE A 114 -9.00 -10.57 7.99
CA PHE A 114 -8.21 -11.36 7.05
C PHE A 114 -6.76 -11.51 7.52
N PHE A 115 -6.20 -10.45 8.11
CA PHE A 115 -4.91 -10.53 8.79
C PHE A 115 -5.13 -10.67 10.29
N GLY A 116 -4.63 -11.76 10.87
CA GLY A 116 -4.65 -11.91 12.32
C GLY A 116 -3.71 -10.90 12.98
N THR A 117 -4.25 -9.81 13.51
CA THR A 117 -3.48 -8.84 14.28
C THR A 117 -3.57 -9.23 15.74
N ARG A 118 -2.44 -9.57 16.37
CA ARG A 118 -2.41 -9.68 17.83
C ARG A 118 -2.67 -8.28 18.40
N GLY A 119 -3.68 -8.17 19.25
CA GLY A 119 -4.00 -6.98 20.03
C GLY A 119 -2.82 -6.55 20.88
#